data_AF-A0A945EH42-F1
#
_entry.id   AF-A0A945EH42-F1
#
_cell.length_a   1.000
_cell.length_b   1.000
_cell.length_c   1.000
_cell.angle_alpha   90.00
_cell.angle_beta   90.00
_cell.angle_gamma   90.00
#
_symmetry.space_group_name_H-M   'P 1'
#
loop_
_entity.id
_entity.type
_entity.pdbx_description
1 polymer ?
#
loop_
_entity_poly.entity_id
_entity_poly.type
_entity_poly.pdbx_seq_one_letter_code
_entity_poly.pdbx_strand_id
1 'polypeptide(L)'
;MQDNYAQLLLDVQKKSNITINKSRDLRFLKEEIEEKSESGIGFNTLRRLYGFLEKTEPSISTLNILAVYLGFSSYSAYKKNIMNYDSWYFQQNLQRIQSENTVTTEDIETIRIGLLNVSNIEYFAYFFSYFIERNNISSLEYIVKQIKLSDSSGNHGLKFATIVSLSLYRIEEKKALNIYKRLVKYDSFRNTIPLLYIDYTQLHSKYSKILTIIKQQSKKEDDILFVELMRFYWKFYSSKEYIHIEIKKPAKFDTFHPVLQGRYYAYLLLKSEDRDSNIEKKIIFDCKKSIQKNSVYEVSFLLEEIIPSLVFKKYFTFLDELINEFYEEILEMDRWSSKTGHALSLIAMANLNITKNNLTMAQINLNLVELEKVELSYSDYVSLFYYQTLLQITYLKNAKDENIKSKIILKNLIKKLKFTKFNQTLIDFTIY
;
A
#
# COMPACT_ATOMS: atom_id res chain seq x y z
N MET A 1 23.75 -12.51 3.42
CA MET A 1 24.10 -11.10 3.17
C MET A 1 25.56 -11.03 2.71
N GLN A 2 25.87 -11.68 1.59
CA GLN A 2 27.23 -11.82 1.04
C GLN A 2 27.17 -11.39 -0.44
N ASP A 3 28.17 -10.62 -0.87
CA ASP A 3 28.42 -10.08 -2.23
C ASP A 3 27.75 -8.76 -2.63
N ASN A 4 27.80 -7.75 -1.77
CA ASN A 4 27.27 -6.42 -2.07
C ASN A 4 28.10 -5.61 -3.11
N TYR A 5 29.32 -6.05 -3.46
CA TYR A 5 30.22 -5.31 -4.37
C TYR A 5 30.87 -6.16 -5.47
N ALA A 6 30.46 -7.42 -5.65
CA ALA A 6 31.05 -8.28 -6.69
C ALA A 6 30.82 -7.72 -8.10
N GLN A 7 29.61 -7.21 -8.38
CA GLN A 7 29.28 -6.58 -9.65
C GLN A 7 30.13 -5.33 -9.92
N LEU A 8 30.43 -4.53 -8.89
CA LEU A 8 31.33 -3.37 -8.98
C LEU A 8 32.70 -3.78 -9.51
N LEU A 9 33.26 -4.88 -9.00
CA LEU A 9 34.57 -5.36 -9.42
C LEU A 9 34.55 -5.93 -10.85
N LEU A 10 33.45 -6.59 -11.25
CA LEU A 10 33.27 -7.05 -12.63
C LEU A 10 33.20 -5.88 -13.61
N ASP A 11 32.43 -4.83 -13.28
CA ASP A 11 32.29 -3.67 -14.16
C ASP A 11 33.58 -2.86 -14.25
N VAL A 12 34.36 -2.79 -13.16
CA VAL A 12 35.71 -2.20 -13.17
C VAL A 12 36.63 -2.94 -14.14
N GLN A 13 36.63 -4.28 -14.14
CA GLN A 13 37.41 -5.09 -15.10
C GLN A 13 36.95 -4.90 -16.55
N LYS A 14 35.63 -4.77 -16.77
CA LYS A 14 35.10 -4.50 -18.11
C LYS A 14 35.50 -3.13 -18.63
N LYS A 15 35.43 -2.09 -17.78
CA LYS A 15 35.79 -0.72 -18.16
C LYS A 15 37.29 -0.58 -18.44
N SER A 16 38.13 -1.25 -17.64
CA SER A 16 39.58 -1.28 -17.85
C SER A 16 40.01 -2.15 -19.02
N ASN A 17 39.15 -3.10 -19.44
CA ASN A 17 39.51 -4.17 -20.35
C ASN A 17 40.69 -5.02 -19.83
N ILE A 18 40.83 -5.13 -18.50
CA ILE A 18 41.87 -5.92 -17.82
C ILE A 18 41.20 -7.09 -17.10
N THR A 19 41.53 -8.31 -17.52
CA THR A 19 41.12 -9.53 -16.82
C THR A 19 42.10 -9.84 -15.69
N ILE A 20 41.61 -9.95 -14.46
CA ILE A 20 42.46 -10.20 -13.28
C ILE A 20 42.59 -11.70 -13.04
N ASN A 21 43.75 -12.27 -13.42
CA ASN A 21 44.08 -13.67 -13.20
C ASN A 21 45.21 -13.86 -12.17
N LYS A 22 46.11 -12.87 -12.06
CA LYS A 22 47.28 -12.89 -11.19
C LYS A 22 47.40 -11.56 -10.45
N SER A 23 48.05 -11.56 -9.29
CA SER A 23 48.23 -10.33 -8.48
C SER A 23 48.99 -9.22 -9.21
N ARG A 24 49.77 -9.52 -10.27
CA ARG A 24 50.45 -8.51 -11.08
C ARG A 24 49.47 -7.69 -11.93
N ASP A 25 48.36 -8.27 -12.35
CA ASP A 25 47.36 -7.62 -13.20
C ASP A 25 46.70 -6.43 -12.48
N LEU A 26 46.64 -6.50 -11.15
CA LEU A 26 46.16 -5.42 -10.29
C LEU A 26 47.05 -4.17 -10.33
N ARG A 27 48.31 -4.26 -10.79
CA ARG A 27 49.17 -3.08 -10.97
C ARG A 27 48.69 -2.22 -12.13
N PHE A 28 48.40 -2.86 -13.26
CA PHE A 28 47.83 -2.19 -14.43
C PHE A 28 46.46 -1.60 -14.10
N LEU A 29 45.62 -2.35 -13.38
CA LEU A 29 44.32 -1.84 -12.94
C LEU A 29 44.44 -0.63 -12.00
N LYS A 30 45.42 -0.64 -11.08
CA LYS A 30 45.68 0.48 -10.18
C LYS A 30 46.09 1.74 -10.95
N GLU A 31 47.04 1.60 -11.87
CA GLU A 31 47.53 2.70 -12.71
C GLU A 31 46.39 3.33 -13.50
N GLU A 32 45.52 2.51 -14.09
CA GLU A 32 44.40 3.03 -14.87
C GLU A 32 43.33 3.73 -14.01
N ILE A 33 43.05 3.20 -12.81
CA ILE A 33 42.14 3.87 -11.87
C ILE A 33 42.70 5.22 -11.45
N GLU A 34 44.00 5.30 -11.18
CA GLU A 34 44.69 6.54 -10.76
C GLU A 34 44.79 7.57 -11.89
N GLU A 35 44.91 7.14 -13.15
CA GLU A 35 44.94 8.05 -14.29
C GLU A 35 43.57 8.69 -14.56
N LYS A 36 42.48 7.95 -14.29
CA LYS A 36 41.11 8.36 -14.62
C LYS A 36 40.27 8.82 -13.41
N SER A 37 40.84 8.80 -12.20
CA SER A 37 40.17 9.30 -11.00
C SER A 37 41.11 10.16 -10.16
N GLU A 38 40.58 11.26 -9.60
CA GLU A 38 41.36 12.19 -8.76
C GLU A 38 41.80 11.59 -7.41
N SER A 39 41.45 10.34 -7.13
CA SER A 39 41.69 9.67 -5.85
C SER A 39 42.26 8.26 -6.07
N GLY A 40 43.49 8.02 -5.62
CA GLY A 40 44.16 6.74 -5.80
C GLY A 40 43.68 5.62 -4.88
N ILE A 41 43.81 4.37 -5.33
CA ILE A 41 43.48 3.16 -4.57
C ILE A 41 44.74 2.37 -4.21
N GLY A 42 44.87 1.96 -2.95
CA GLY A 42 46.01 1.18 -2.49
C GLY A 42 46.11 -0.21 -3.14
N PHE A 43 47.32 -0.63 -3.54
CA PHE A 43 47.54 -1.93 -4.18
C PHE A 43 47.12 -3.11 -3.29
N ASN A 44 47.38 -3.04 -1.97
CA ASN A 44 46.93 -4.07 -1.03
C ASN A 44 45.40 -4.09 -0.85
N THR A 45 44.73 -2.95 -1.02
CA THR A 45 43.26 -2.88 -1.02
C THR A 45 42.68 -3.62 -2.21
N LEU A 46 43.22 -3.40 -3.41
CA LEU A 46 42.87 -4.16 -4.61
C LEU A 46 43.13 -5.67 -4.44
N ARG A 47 44.27 -6.05 -3.87
CA ARG A 47 44.57 -7.47 -3.60
C ARG A 47 43.55 -8.14 -2.68
N ARG A 48 43.05 -7.44 -1.65
CA ARG A 48 41.98 -7.96 -0.78
C ARG A 48 40.62 -8.02 -1.50
N LEU A 49 40.28 -7.01 -2.30
CA LEU A 49 39.03 -6.96 -3.07
C LEU A 49 38.90 -8.14 -4.06
N TYR A 50 39.99 -8.49 -4.73
CA TYR A 50 40.05 -9.56 -5.73
C TYR A 50 40.54 -10.92 -5.17
N GLY A 51 40.64 -11.07 -3.84
CA GLY A 51 40.90 -12.36 -3.19
C GLY A 51 42.36 -12.85 -3.20
N PHE A 52 43.35 -12.00 -3.47
CA PHE A 52 44.79 -12.33 -3.39
C PHE A 52 45.41 -12.11 -2.00
N LEU A 53 44.62 -11.66 -1.02
CA LEU A 53 44.95 -11.49 0.40
C LEU A 53 43.69 -11.78 1.23
N GLU A 54 43.83 -11.96 2.54
CA GLU A 54 42.72 -12.14 3.47
C GLU A 54 41.63 -11.06 3.29
N LYS A 55 40.38 -11.52 3.14
CA LYS A 55 39.24 -10.67 2.82
C LYS A 55 38.90 -9.78 4.02
N THR A 56 38.97 -8.47 3.81
CA THR A 56 38.46 -7.46 4.73
C THR A 56 37.29 -6.74 4.09
N GLU A 57 36.30 -6.32 4.87
CA GLU A 57 35.18 -5.54 4.34
C GLU A 57 35.69 -4.18 3.80
N PRO A 58 35.41 -3.84 2.52
CA PRO A 58 35.91 -2.61 1.95
C PRO A 58 35.17 -1.40 2.51
N SER A 59 35.91 -0.31 2.77
CA SER A 59 35.31 0.95 3.21
C SER A 59 34.43 1.58 2.12
N ILE A 60 33.45 2.38 2.51
CA ILE A 60 32.62 3.15 1.57
C ILE A 60 33.49 4.06 0.68
N SER A 61 34.56 4.63 1.23
CA SER A 61 35.53 5.43 0.47
C SER A 61 36.16 4.63 -0.67
N THR A 62 36.59 3.40 -0.39
CA THR A 62 37.12 2.47 -1.41
C THR A 62 36.09 2.17 -2.50
N LEU A 63 34.84 1.94 -2.12
CA LEU A 63 33.76 1.66 -3.08
C LEU A 63 33.41 2.90 -3.92
N ASN A 64 33.48 4.10 -3.33
CA ASN A 64 33.28 5.36 -4.04
C ASN A 64 34.37 5.59 -5.10
N ILE A 65 35.64 5.32 -4.79
CA ILE A 65 36.74 5.46 -5.78
C ILE A 65 36.46 4.60 -7.02
N LEU A 66 36.08 3.34 -6.82
CA LEU A 66 35.75 2.42 -7.92
C LEU A 66 34.51 2.88 -8.71
N ALA A 67 33.48 3.38 -8.02
CA ALA A 67 32.28 3.89 -8.68
C ALA A 67 32.54 5.18 -9.48
N VAL A 68 33.40 6.08 -8.96
CA VAL A 68 33.85 7.29 -9.66
C VAL A 68 34.67 6.92 -10.88
N TYR A 69 35.59 5.96 -10.77
CA TYR A 69 36.30 5.42 -11.92
C TYR A 69 35.33 4.90 -12.99
N LEU A 70 34.19 4.30 -12.62
CA LEU A 70 33.15 3.87 -13.56
C LEU A 70 32.35 5.03 -14.18
N GLY A 71 32.44 6.26 -13.66
CA GLY A 71 31.76 7.46 -14.17
C GLY A 71 30.53 7.86 -13.34
N PHE A 72 30.36 7.30 -12.14
CA PHE A 72 29.27 7.64 -11.22
C PHE A 72 29.74 8.65 -10.17
N SER A 73 28.84 9.48 -9.64
CA SER A 73 29.19 10.45 -8.59
C SER A 73 29.52 9.81 -7.23
N SER A 74 29.07 8.57 -7.00
CA SER A 74 29.33 7.79 -5.77
C SER A 74 28.97 6.33 -5.96
N TYR A 75 29.35 5.47 -5.01
CA TYR A 75 28.92 4.08 -4.96
C TYR A 75 27.40 3.93 -4.79
N SER A 76 26.76 4.88 -4.11
CA SER A 76 25.29 4.93 -4.02
C SER A 76 24.64 5.20 -5.39
N ALA A 77 25.21 6.12 -6.17
CA ALA A 77 24.76 6.40 -7.54
C ALA A 77 24.97 5.20 -8.48
N TYR A 78 26.11 4.50 -8.34
CA TYR A 78 26.38 3.25 -9.06
C TYR A 78 25.34 2.16 -8.71
N LYS A 79 25.07 1.92 -7.43
CA LYS A 79 24.04 0.96 -7.02
C LYS A 79 22.67 1.31 -7.59
N LYS A 80 22.28 2.58 -7.55
CA LYS A 80 21.02 3.06 -8.13
C LYS A 80 20.95 2.79 -9.64
N ASN A 81 22.07 2.91 -10.35
CA ASN A 81 22.15 2.63 -11.78
C ASN A 81 22.09 1.13 -12.10
N ILE A 82 22.83 0.28 -11.37
CA ILE A 82 22.71 -1.18 -11.51
C ILE A 82 21.28 -1.63 -11.25
N MET A 83 20.65 -1.12 -10.18
CA MET A 83 19.25 -1.45 -9.89
C MET A 83 18.31 -1.13 -11.06
N ASN A 84 18.58 -0.07 -11.82
CA ASN A 84 17.81 0.27 -13.03
C ASN A 84 18.13 -0.68 -14.20
N TYR A 85 19.40 -1.05 -14.41
CA TYR A 85 19.83 -1.96 -15.47
C TYR A 85 19.28 -3.38 -15.23
N ASP A 86 19.34 -3.86 -13.99
CA ASP A 86 18.73 -5.12 -13.54
C ASP A 86 17.20 -5.12 -13.73
N SER A 87 16.56 -3.97 -13.56
CA SER A 87 15.11 -3.83 -13.77
C SER A 87 14.72 -3.99 -15.25
N TRP A 88 15.53 -3.47 -16.18
CA TRP A 88 15.28 -3.63 -17.60
C TRP A 88 15.49 -5.08 -18.06
N TYR A 89 16.56 -5.76 -17.64
CA TYR A 89 16.73 -7.18 -17.96
C TYR A 89 15.62 -8.05 -17.37
N PHE A 90 15.19 -7.74 -16.15
CA PHE A 90 14.01 -8.37 -15.57
C PHE A 90 12.79 -8.20 -16.48
N GLN A 91 12.51 -6.97 -16.93
CA GLN A 91 11.41 -6.71 -17.86
C GLN A 91 11.56 -7.47 -19.19
N GLN A 92 12.76 -7.53 -19.78
CA GLN A 92 13.01 -8.30 -21.00
C GLN A 92 12.74 -9.80 -20.82
N ASN A 93 13.16 -10.36 -19.69
CA ASN A 93 12.87 -11.75 -19.34
C ASN A 93 11.37 -11.99 -19.18
N LEU A 94 10.65 -11.08 -18.52
CA LEU A 94 9.18 -11.16 -18.42
C LEU A 94 8.51 -11.13 -19.80
N GLN A 95 8.98 -10.29 -20.73
CA GLN A 95 8.47 -10.23 -22.11
C GLN A 95 8.74 -11.51 -22.90
N ARG A 96 9.92 -12.12 -22.72
CA ARG A 96 10.22 -13.45 -23.29
C ARG A 96 9.23 -14.50 -22.79
N ILE A 97 8.99 -14.55 -21.49
CA ILE A 97 8.05 -15.51 -20.90
C ILE A 97 6.61 -15.26 -21.40
N GLN A 98 6.22 -14.01 -21.60
CA GLN A 98 4.92 -13.66 -22.18
C GLN A 98 4.76 -14.13 -23.62
N SER A 99 5.81 -14.08 -24.44
CA SER A 99 5.74 -14.54 -25.83
C SER A 99 5.55 -16.05 -25.94
N GLU A 100 6.12 -16.80 -24.99
CA GLU A 100 5.95 -18.25 -24.86
C GLU A 100 4.56 -18.62 -24.29
N ASN A 101 3.92 -17.70 -23.55
CA ASN A 101 2.60 -17.87 -22.91
C ASN A 101 2.50 -19.12 -22.00
N THR A 102 3.64 -19.57 -21.47
CA THR A 102 3.76 -20.63 -20.47
C THR A 102 4.82 -20.22 -19.45
N VAL A 103 4.78 -20.79 -18.25
CA VAL A 103 5.75 -20.48 -17.19
C VAL A 103 6.42 -21.76 -16.74
N THR A 104 7.74 -21.82 -16.85
CA THR A 104 8.58 -22.96 -16.47
C THR A 104 9.23 -22.75 -15.10
N THR A 105 9.88 -23.78 -14.56
CA THR A 105 10.63 -23.68 -13.29
C THR A 105 11.79 -22.68 -13.37
N GLU A 106 12.47 -22.61 -14.53
CA GLU A 106 13.58 -21.66 -14.75
C GLU A 106 13.08 -20.21 -14.80
N ASP A 107 11.90 -20.00 -15.40
CA ASP A 107 11.24 -18.69 -15.40
C ASP A 107 10.87 -18.25 -13.97
N ILE A 108 10.38 -19.17 -13.15
CA ILE A 108 10.07 -18.88 -11.74
C ILE A 108 11.33 -18.44 -10.97
N GLU A 109 12.46 -19.09 -11.20
CA GLU A 109 13.70 -18.71 -10.52
C GLU A 109 14.19 -17.34 -10.98
N THR A 110 14.15 -17.09 -12.29
CA THR A 110 14.41 -15.75 -12.86
C THR A 110 13.51 -14.70 -12.23
N ILE A 111 12.22 -15.00 -12.05
CA ILE A 111 11.27 -14.09 -11.44
C ILE A 111 11.61 -13.83 -9.96
N ARG A 112 11.89 -14.88 -9.19
CA ARG A 112 12.24 -14.78 -7.77
C ARG A 112 13.48 -13.92 -7.55
N ILE A 113 14.54 -14.15 -8.35
CA ILE A 113 15.77 -13.36 -8.29
C ILE A 113 15.48 -11.89 -8.62
N GLY A 114 14.72 -11.63 -9.69
CA GLY A 114 14.37 -10.27 -10.07
C GLY A 114 13.52 -9.54 -9.03
N LEU A 115 12.64 -10.26 -8.32
CA LEU A 115 11.81 -9.72 -7.23
C LEU A 115 12.58 -9.41 -5.94
N LEU A 116 13.86 -9.79 -5.83
CA LEU A 116 14.72 -9.29 -4.74
C LEU A 116 14.89 -7.75 -4.81
N ASN A 117 14.76 -7.18 -6.01
CA ASN A 117 14.64 -5.74 -6.19
C ASN A 117 13.15 -5.34 -6.12
N VAL A 118 12.74 -4.70 -5.02
CA VAL A 118 11.34 -4.31 -4.77
C VAL A 118 10.75 -3.39 -5.85
N SER A 119 11.58 -2.64 -6.58
CA SER A 119 11.15 -1.79 -7.70
C SER A 119 10.58 -2.60 -8.86
N ASN A 120 10.96 -3.88 -9.00
CA ASN A 120 10.48 -4.77 -10.06
C ASN A 120 9.04 -5.26 -9.86
N ILE A 121 8.43 -4.95 -8.71
CA ILE A 121 7.07 -5.42 -8.40
C ILE A 121 6.03 -4.93 -9.41
N GLU A 122 6.20 -3.72 -9.96
CA GLU A 122 5.27 -3.13 -10.92
C GLU A 122 5.32 -3.88 -12.25
N TYR A 123 6.53 -4.17 -12.73
CA TYR A 123 6.73 -5.01 -13.93
C TYR A 123 6.15 -6.40 -13.74
N PHE A 124 6.36 -6.99 -12.56
CA PHE A 124 5.76 -8.29 -12.23
C PHE A 124 4.23 -8.23 -12.17
N ALA A 125 3.64 -7.13 -11.69
CA ALA A 125 2.18 -6.95 -11.66
C ALA A 125 1.58 -6.87 -13.07
N TYR A 126 2.22 -6.16 -14.00
CA TYR A 126 1.81 -6.12 -15.40
C TYR A 126 2.00 -7.48 -16.09
N PHE A 127 3.09 -8.16 -15.79
CA PHE A 127 3.32 -9.53 -16.25
C PHE A 127 2.25 -10.51 -15.77
N PHE A 128 1.87 -10.44 -14.50
CA PHE A 128 0.78 -11.24 -13.94
C PHE A 128 -0.56 -10.89 -14.62
N SER A 129 -0.80 -9.61 -14.86
CA SER A 129 -1.99 -9.10 -15.55
C SER A 129 -2.12 -9.62 -17.00
N TYR A 130 -1.00 -9.80 -17.71
CA TYR A 130 -1.01 -10.44 -19.03
C TYR A 130 -1.66 -11.83 -18.99
N PHE A 131 -1.27 -12.68 -18.03
CA PHE A 131 -1.85 -14.02 -17.93
C PHE A 131 -3.33 -14.00 -17.48
N ILE A 132 -3.75 -12.97 -16.73
CA ILE A 132 -5.17 -12.73 -16.43
C ILE A 132 -5.94 -12.43 -17.72
N GLU A 133 -5.43 -11.50 -18.53
CA GLU A 133 -6.08 -11.06 -19.78
C GLU A 133 -6.13 -12.19 -20.83
N ARG A 134 -5.13 -13.07 -20.84
CA ARG A 134 -5.11 -14.31 -21.64
C ARG A 134 -5.95 -15.45 -21.03
N ASN A 135 -6.52 -15.26 -19.85
CA ASN A 135 -7.25 -16.29 -19.09
C ASN A 135 -6.42 -17.57 -18.90
N ASN A 136 -5.10 -17.44 -18.75
CA ASN A 136 -4.17 -18.56 -18.60
C ASN A 136 -4.04 -18.93 -17.11
N ILE A 137 -5.07 -19.60 -16.60
CA ILE A 137 -5.19 -19.96 -15.19
C ILE A 137 -4.06 -20.88 -14.73
N SER A 138 -3.58 -21.77 -15.61
CA SER A 138 -2.50 -22.71 -15.29
C SER A 138 -1.21 -21.97 -14.93
N SER A 139 -0.79 -20.99 -15.74
CA SER A 139 0.38 -20.15 -15.45
C SER A 139 0.18 -19.32 -14.18
N LEU A 140 -0.99 -18.71 -13.99
CA LEU A 140 -1.29 -17.95 -12.77
C LEU A 140 -1.20 -18.82 -11.51
N GLU A 141 -1.79 -20.02 -11.54
CA GLU A 141 -1.70 -20.97 -10.43
C GLU A 141 -0.26 -21.39 -10.15
N TYR A 142 0.53 -21.64 -11.20
CA TYR A 142 1.92 -22.02 -11.05
C TYR A 142 2.75 -20.90 -10.41
N ILE A 143 2.60 -19.67 -10.90
CA ILE A 143 3.22 -18.46 -10.33
C ILE A 143 2.87 -18.32 -8.84
N VAL A 144 1.58 -18.31 -8.50
CA VAL A 144 1.11 -18.07 -7.12
C VAL A 144 1.59 -19.14 -6.12
N LYS A 145 1.70 -20.40 -6.57
CA LYS A 145 2.25 -21.49 -5.74
C LYS A 145 3.72 -21.29 -5.39
N GLN A 146 4.48 -20.74 -6.32
CA GLN A 146 5.94 -20.71 -6.24
C GLN A 146 6.47 -19.37 -5.74
N ILE A 147 5.78 -18.27 -6.03
CA ILE A 147 6.22 -16.92 -5.69
C ILE A 147 5.41 -16.46 -4.48
N LYS A 148 6.12 -16.31 -3.36
CA LYS A 148 5.61 -15.64 -2.16
C LYS A 148 6.11 -14.21 -2.19
N LEU A 149 5.21 -13.26 -2.39
CA LEU A 149 5.53 -11.85 -2.19
C LEU A 149 5.65 -11.64 -0.67
N SER A 150 6.87 -11.46 -0.17
CA SER A 150 7.15 -11.25 1.26
C SER A 150 6.42 -10.01 1.77
N ASP A 151 5.89 -10.08 3.00
CA ASP A 151 5.00 -9.10 3.68
C ASP A 151 4.67 -7.86 2.86
N SER A 152 3.71 -8.07 1.96
CA SER A 152 3.24 -7.11 0.98
C SER A 152 2.35 -6.01 1.59
N SER A 153 2.34 -5.82 2.91
CA SER A 153 1.64 -4.69 3.56
C SER A 153 2.38 -3.35 3.34
N GLY A 154 3.58 -3.38 2.77
CA GLY A 154 4.29 -2.19 2.31
C GLY A 154 3.77 -1.62 0.97
N ASN A 155 4.22 -0.41 0.64
CA ASN A 155 3.87 0.36 -0.57
C ASN A 155 3.90 -0.45 -1.88
N HIS A 156 4.91 -1.31 -2.07
CA HIS A 156 5.07 -2.15 -3.25
C HIS A 156 3.97 -3.21 -3.42
N GLY A 157 3.47 -3.77 -2.32
CA GLY A 157 2.39 -4.74 -2.37
C GLY A 157 1.05 -4.12 -2.75
N LEU A 158 0.76 -2.90 -2.26
CA LEU A 158 -0.43 -2.14 -2.66
C LEU A 158 -0.42 -1.81 -4.15
N LYS A 159 0.74 -1.49 -4.73
CA LYS A 159 0.88 -1.29 -6.18
C LYS A 159 0.56 -2.56 -6.96
N PHE A 160 1.11 -3.70 -6.54
CA PHE A 160 0.80 -5.01 -7.13
C PHE A 160 -0.70 -5.32 -7.04
N ALA A 161 -1.27 -5.19 -5.84
CA ALA A 161 -2.69 -5.43 -5.58
C ALA A 161 -3.58 -4.56 -6.48
N THR A 162 -3.23 -3.28 -6.63
CA THR A 162 -3.97 -2.31 -7.45
C THR A 162 -3.95 -2.71 -8.93
N ILE A 163 -2.76 -2.93 -9.50
CA ILE A 163 -2.62 -3.28 -10.92
C ILE A 163 -3.38 -4.59 -11.24
N VAL A 164 -3.18 -5.62 -10.40
CA VAL A 164 -3.78 -6.94 -10.61
C VAL A 164 -5.30 -6.92 -10.41
N SER A 165 -5.80 -6.24 -9.38
CA SER A 165 -7.25 -6.11 -9.13
C SER A 165 -7.94 -5.39 -10.29
N LEU A 166 -7.34 -4.31 -10.78
CA LEU A 166 -7.87 -3.58 -11.95
C LEU A 166 -7.84 -4.45 -13.22
N SER A 167 -6.81 -5.27 -13.43
CA SER A 167 -6.79 -6.23 -14.56
C SER A 167 -7.93 -7.25 -14.45
N LEU A 168 -8.15 -7.83 -13.27
CA LEU A 168 -9.29 -8.73 -13.01
C LEU A 168 -10.64 -8.03 -13.19
N TYR A 169 -10.70 -6.72 -13.01
CA TYR A 169 -11.92 -5.94 -13.23
C TYR A 169 -12.21 -5.64 -14.69
N ARG A 170 -11.17 -5.49 -15.53
CA ARG A 170 -11.29 -5.24 -16.96
C ARG A 170 -11.78 -6.46 -17.77
N ILE A 171 -11.56 -7.66 -17.28
CA ILE A 171 -12.06 -8.88 -17.94
C ILE A 171 -13.50 -9.20 -17.55
N GLU A 172 -14.15 -10.06 -18.34
CA GLU A 172 -15.50 -10.57 -18.11
C GLU A 172 -15.63 -11.14 -16.68
N GLU A 173 -16.71 -10.77 -15.96
CA GLU A 173 -16.91 -11.14 -14.56
C GLU A 173 -16.82 -12.66 -14.33
N LYS A 174 -17.40 -13.47 -15.22
CA LYS A 174 -17.35 -14.94 -15.11
C LYS A 174 -15.92 -15.46 -15.13
N LYS A 175 -15.05 -14.91 -15.99
CA LYS A 175 -13.62 -15.26 -16.07
C LYS A 175 -12.88 -14.80 -14.82
N ALA A 176 -13.09 -13.56 -14.38
CA ALA A 176 -12.49 -13.03 -13.16
C ALA A 176 -12.84 -13.88 -11.93
N LEU A 177 -14.12 -14.20 -11.72
CA LEU A 177 -14.56 -15.02 -10.60
C LEU A 177 -14.02 -16.44 -10.68
N ASN A 178 -13.82 -16.99 -11.89
CA ASN A 178 -13.16 -18.28 -12.05
C ASN A 178 -11.69 -18.21 -11.60
N ILE A 179 -10.95 -17.16 -11.98
CA ILE A 179 -9.57 -16.94 -11.51
C ILE A 179 -9.55 -16.84 -9.98
N TYR A 180 -10.40 -16.03 -9.37
CA TYR A 180 -10.51 -15.94 -7.90
C TYR A 180 -10.78 -17.31 -7.26
N LYS A 181 -11.75 -18.07 -7.75
CA LYS A 181 -12.06 -19.42 -7.23
C LYS A 181 -10.87 -20.37 -7.28
N ARG A 182 -9.96 -20.20 -8.24
CA ARG A 182 -8.79 -21.06 -8.42
C ARG A 182 -7.61 -20.63 -7.57
N LEU A 183 -7.45 -19.31 -7.34
CA LEU A 183 -6.25 -18.75 -6.71
C LEU A 183 -6.42 -18.37 -5.22
N VAL A 184 -7.64 -18.07 -4.75
CA VAL A 184 -7.90 -17.61 -3.36
C VAL A 184 -7.48 -18.61 -2.28
N LYS A 185 -7.44 -19.90 -2.60
CA LYS A 185 -6.92 -20.94 -1.69
C LYS A 185 -5.43 -20.77 -1.34
N TYR A 186 -4.66 -20.02 -2.14
CA TYR A 186 -3.26 -19.72 -1.84
C TYR A 186 -3.15 -18.40 -1.09
N ASP A 187 -2.50 -18.42 0.07
CA ASP A 187 -2.30 -17.24 0.92
C ASP A 187 -1.55 -16.12 0.17
N SER A 188 -0.57 -16.46 -0.66
CA SER A 188 0.21 -15.51 -1.48
C SER A 188 -0.65 -14.70 -2.46
N PHE A 189 -1.76 -15.25 -2.94
CA PHE A 189 -2.70 -14.51 -3.78
C PHE A 189 -3.73 -13.78 -2.93
N ARG A 190 -4.35 -14.49 -1.97
CA ARG A 190 -5.45 -13.96 -1.16
C ARG A 190 -5.03 -12.74 -0.34
N ASN A 191 -3.88 -12.81 0.32
CA ASN A 191 -3.41 -11.76 1.23
C ASN A 191 -2.86 -10.54 0.46
N THR A 192 -2.37 -10.74 -0.76
CA THR A 192 -1.70 -9.68 -1.53
C THR A 192 -2.61 -9.02 -2.56
N ILE A 193 -3.75 -9.61 -2.92
CA ILE A 193 -4.67 -9.04 -3.90
C ILE A 193 -6.01 -8.68 -3.25
N PRO A 194 -6.98 -9.60 -3.05
CA PRO A 194 -8.33 -9.18 -2.64
C PRO A 194 -8.44 -8.73 -1.18
N LEU A 195 -7.52 -9.12 -0.30
CA LEU A 195 -7.51 -8.63 1.09
C LEU A 195 -6.72 -7.33 1.27
N LEU A 196 -5.90 -6.96 0.28
CA LEU A 196 -5.09 -5.74 0.31
C LEU A 196 -5.73 -4.61 -0.51
N TYR A 197 -6.37 -4.92 -1.65
CA TYR A 197 -7.16 -3.98 -2.44
C TYR A 197 -8.63 -4.00 -2.00
N ILE A 198 -8.98 -3.12 -1.06
CA ILE A 198 -10.31 -3.09 -0.40
C ILE A 198 -11.26 -2.18 -1.17
N ASP A 199 -12.03 -2.75 -2.09
CA ASP A 199 -12.88 -1.98 -2.99
C ASP A 199 -14.29 -1.70 -2.43
N TYR A 200 -14.45 -0.52 -1.83
CA TYR A 200 -15.73 -0.02 -1.35
C TYR A 200 -16.73 0.26 -2.48
N THR A 201 -16.24 0.65 -3.66
CA THR A 201 -17.05 0.98 -4.83
C THR A 201 -17.81 -0.23 -5.35
N GLN A 202 -17.16 -1.39 -5.39
CA GLN A 202 -17.79 -2.65 -5.82
C GLN A 202 -18.20 -3.56 -4.66
N LEU A 203 -18.27 -3.03 -3.43
CA LEU A 203 -18.63 -3.80 -2.24
C LEU A 203 -20.05 -4.38 -2.29
N HIS A 204 -20.94 -3.78 -3.09
CA HIS A 204 -22.29 -4.26 -3.34
C HIS A 204 -22.42 -5.18 -4.59
N SER A 205 -21.32 -5.43 -5.31
CA SER A 205 -21.30 -6.09 -6.62
C SER A 205 -20.13 -7.09 -6.72
N LYS A 206 -19.10 -6.80 -7.55
CA LYS A 206 -18.00 -7.72 -7.88
C LYS A 206 -17.16 -8.07 -6.64
N TYR A 207 -16.81 -7.08 -5.81
CA TYR A 207 -16.03 -7.31 -4.61
C TYR A 207 -16.79 -8.16 -3.58
N SER A 208 -18.10 -7.96 -3.43
CA SER A 208 -18.97 -8.81 -2.59
C SER A 208 -18.90 -10.30 -2.96
N LYS A 209 -18.88 -10.60 -4.27
CA LYS A 209 -18.76 -11.98 -4.79
C LYS A 209 -17.38 -12.55 -4.48
N ILE A 210 -16.32 -11.75 -4.57
CA ILE A 210 -14.95 -12.13 -4.22
C ILE A 210 -14.84 -12.45 -2.72
N LEU A 211 -15.38 -11.60 -1.84
CA LEU A 211 -15.44 -11.85 -0.40
C LEU A 211 -16.19 -13.15 -0.06
N THR A 212 -17.23 -13.47 -0.84
CA THR A 212 -17.96 -14.74 -0.69
C THR A 212 -17.10 -15.95 -1.06
N ILE A 213 -16.30 -15.86 -2.12
CA ILE A 213 -15.32 -16.90 -2.48
C ILE A 213 -14.29 -17.07 -1.36
N ILE A 214 -13.78 -15.98 -0.78
CA ILE A 214 -12.85 -16.02 0.35
C ILE A 214 -13.46 -16.75 1.54
N LYS A 215 -14.68 -16.37 1.95
CA LYS A 215 -15.37 -17.03 3.08
C LYS A 215 -15.61 -18.52 2.85
N GLN A 216 -15.81 -18.94 1.60
CA GLN A 216 -16.02 -20.35 1.25
C GLN A 216 -14.73 -21.18 1.26
N GLN A 217 -13.57 -20.56 1.01
CA GLN A 217 -12.31 -21.28 0.79
C GLN A 217 -11.27 -21.10 1.90
N SER A 218 -11.31 -19.98 2.64
CA SER A 218 -10.41 -19.76 3.77
C SER A 218 -11.02 -20.27 5.08
N LYS A 219 -10.14 -20.80 5.94
CA LYS A 219 -10.45 -21.18 7.33
C LYS A 219 -9.77 -20.29 8.36
N LYS A 220 -8.99 -19.28 7.93
CA LYS A 220 -8.27 -18.42 8.85
C LYS A 220 -9.21 -17.42 9.52
N GLU A 221 -9.05 -17.21 10.81
CA GLU A 221 -9.94 -16.36 11.61
C GLU A 221 -9.90 -14.88 11.17
N ASP A 222 -8.74 -14.37 10.77
CA ASP A 222 -8.54 -13.02 10.25
C ASP A 222 -9.27 -12.80 8.92
N ASP A 223 -9.18 -13.74 7.99
CA ASP A 223 -9.90 -13.70 6.71
C ASP A 223 -11.42 -13.68 6.91
N ILE A 224 -11.92 -14.54 7.81
CA ILE A 224 -13.35 -14.63 8.11
C ILE A 224 -13.83 -13.34 8.80
N LEU A 225 -13.09 -12.83 9.78
CA LEU A 225 -13.39 -11.57 10.44
C LEU A 225 -13.44 -10.43 9.43
N PHE A 226 -12.44 -10.33 8.54
CA PHE A 226 -12.42 -9.31 7.49
C PHE A 226 -13.67 -9.37 6.62
N VAL A 227 -14.06 -10.55 6.11
CA VAL A 227 -15.26 -10.69 5.26
C VAL A 227 -16.53 -10.30 6.02
N GLU A 228 -16.65 -10.67 7.29
CA GLU A 228 -17.82 -10.33 8.11
C GLU A 228 -17.92 -8.83 8.36
N LEU A 229 -16.80 -8.19 8.65
CA LEU A 229 -16.71 -6.74 8.79
C LEU A 229 -17.12 -6.04 7.49
N MET A 230 -16.52 -6.40 6.34
CA MET A 230 -16.85 -5.79 5.06
C MET A 230 -18.34 -5.94 4.70
N ARG A 231 -18.95 -7.08 5.03
CA ARG A 231 -20.41 -7.28 4.90
C ARG A 231 -21.21 -6.40 5.83
N PHE A 232 -20.74 -6.19 7.07
CA PHE A 232 -21.34 -5.23 8.00
C PHE A 232 -21.30 -3.82 7.43
N TYR A 233 -20.15 -3.31 6.98
CA TYR A 233 -20.04 -1.95 6.44
C TYR A 233 -20.99 -1.71 5.27
N TRP A 234 -21.05 -2.65 4.33
CA TRP A 234 -22.00 -2.58 3.23
C TRP A 234 -23.42 -2.45 3.73
N LYS A 235 -23.86 -3.37 4.58
CA LYS A 235 -25.22 -3.39 5.12
C LYS A 235 -25.51 -2.14 5.93
N PHE A 236 -24.59 -1.72 6.79
CA PHE A 236 -24.72 -0.54 7.63
C PHE A 236 -24.94 0.70 6.77
N TYR A 237 -24.10 0.98 5.78
CA TYR A 237 -24.22 2.20 4.98
C TYR A 237 -25.34 2.16 3.94
N SER A 238 -25.73 0.98 3.46
CA SER A 238 -26.78 0.82 2.44
C SER A 238 -28.19 0.66 2.99
N SER A 239 -28.35 0.37 4.27
CA SER A 239 -29.66 0.13 4.86
C SER A 239 -30.20 1.40 5.51
N LYS A 240 -31.49 1.67 5.30
CA LYS A 240 -32.19 2.75 6.01
C LYS A 240 -32.43 2.40 7.48
N GLU A 241 -32.61 1.11 7.76
CA GLU A 241 -32.88 0.59 9.10
C GLU A 241 -31.59 0.13 9.80
N TYR A 242 -31.65 0.11 11.13
CA TYR A 242 -30.62 -0.50 11.95
C TYR A 242 -30.61 -2.02 11.71
N ILE A 243 -29.46 -2.56 11.34
CA ILE A 243 -29.29 -4.01 11.20
C ILE A 243 -28.42 -4.48 12.35
N HIS A 244 -29.01 -5.31 13.21
CA HIS A 244 -28.27 -6.00 14.25
C HIS A 244 -27.44 -7.13 13.62
N ILE A 245 -26.13 -6.92 13.54
CA ILE A 245 -25.15 -7.93 13.12
C ILE A 245 -24.18 -8.10 14.28
N GLU A 246 -24.12 -9.31 14.81
CA GLU A 246 -23.16 -9.68 15.85
C GLU A 246 -21.94 -10.32 15.19
N ILE A 247 -20.78 -9.71 15.36
CA ILE A 247 -19.49 -10.25 14.92
C ILE A 247 -18.68 -10.59 16.17
N LYS A 248 -18.33 -11.87 16.31
CA LYS A 248 -17.56 -12.36 17.45
C LYS A 248 -16.09 -11.95 17.32
N LYS A 249 -15.52 -11.35 18.38
CA LYS A 249 -14.08 -11.11 18.48
C LYS A 249 -13.32 -12.47 18.46
N PRO A 250 -12.40 -12.71 17.51
CA PRO A 250 -11.60 -13.93 17.51
C PRO A 250 -10.60 -14.01 18.66
N ALA A 251 -10.20 -15.22 19.05
CA ALA A 251 -9.30 -15.42 20.19
C ALA A 251 -7.90 -14.83 19.94
N LYS A 252 -7.43 -14.89 18.70
CA LYS A 252 -6.11 -14.36 18.29
C LYS A 252 -6.16 -12.92 17.78
N PHE A 253 -7.23 -12.17 18.08
CA PHE A 253 -7.43 -10.82 17.55
C PHE A 253 -6.22 -9.89 17.75
N ASP A 254 -5.57 -9.96 18.90
CA ASP A 254 -4.45 -9.07 19.24
C ASP A 254 -3.19 -9.34 18.37
N THR A 255 -3.16 -10.44 17.60
CA THR A 255 -2.10 -10.76 16.63
C THR A 255 -2.45 -10.35 15.20
N PHE A 256 -3.64 -9.82 14.96
CA PHE A 256 -4.08 -9.42 13.62
C PHE A 256 -3.44 -8.11 13.18
N HIS A 257 -3.48 -7.85 11.87
CA HIS A 257 -2.98 -6.60 11.30
C HIS A 257 -3.75 -5.40 11.88
N PRO A 258 -3.08 -4.26 12.20
CA PRO A 258 -3.73 -3.09 12.79
C PRO A 258 -4.93 -2.58 12.00
N VAL A 259 -4.87 -2.55 10.67
CA VAL A 259 -6.02 -2.20 9.81
C VAL A 259 -7.26 -3.06 10.10
N LEU A 260 -7.09 -4.37 10.32
CA LEU A 260 -8.22 -5.27 10.62
C LEU A 260 -8.75 -5.03 12.04
N GLN A 261 -7.86 -4.76 13.01
CA GLN A 261 -8.25 -4.41 14.36
C GLN A 261 -9.04 -3.10 14.39
N GLY A 262 -8.57 -2.10 13.67
CA GLY A 262 -9.20 -0.79 13.51
C GLY A 262 -10.58 -0.90 12.89
N ARG A 263 -10.69 -1.72 11.84
CA ARG A 263 -11.97 -2.05 11.20
C ARG A 263 -12.94 -2.77 12.15
N TYR A 264 -12.45 -3.61 13.06
CA TYR A 264 -13.31 -4.19 14.11
C TYR A 264 -13.78 -3.15 15.13
N TYR A 265 -12.90 -2.26 15.59
CA TYR A 265 -13.31 -1.17 16.50
C TYR A 265 -14.30 -0.20 15.86
N ALA A 266 -14.10 0.13 14.59
CA ALA A 266 -15.03 0.91 13.81
C ALA A 266 -16.41 0.23 13.67
N TYR A 267 -16.45 -1.09 13.45
CA TYR A 267 -17.70 -1.86 13.54
C TYR A 267 -18.40 -1.67 14.90
N LEU A 268 -17.67 -1.79 16.00
CA LEU A 268 -18.24 -1.61 17.33
C LEU A 268 -18.81 -0.19 17.52
N LEU A 269 -18.07 0.83 17.11
CA LEU A 269 -18.51 2.23 17.17
C LEU A 269 -19.78 2.49 16.34
N LEU A 270 -19.85 1.92 15.13
CA LEU A 270 -21.00 2.08 14.23
C LEU A 270 -22.23 1.31 14.73
N LYS A 271 -22.03 0.15 15.37
CA LYS A 271 -23.10 -0.68 15.92
C LYS A 271 -23.70 -0.09 17.19
N SER A 272 -22.90 0.56 18.03
CA SER A 272 -23.38 1.16 19.28
C SER A 272 -24.37 2.29 19.02
N GLU A 273 -25.47 2.30 19.77
CA GLU A 273 -26.44 3.41 19.73
C GLU A 273 -25.82 4.66 20.34
N ASP A 274 -25.26 4.51 21.55
CA ASP A 274 -24.57 5.54 22.32
C ASP A 274 -23.05 5.39 22.31
N ARG A 275 -22.36 6.34 22.95
CA ARG A 275 -20.91 6.26 23.19
C ARG A 275 -20.61 5.13 24.18
N ASP A 276 -19.57 4.36 23.87
CA ASP A 276 -19.06 3.30 24.74
C ASP A 276 -17.61 3.62 25.16
N SER A 277 -17.47 4.15 26.37
CA SER A 277 -16.16 4.52 26.92
C SER A 277 -15.18 3.34 27.04
N ASN A 278 -15.66 2.09 27.10
CA ASN A 278 -14.79 0.93 27.15
C ASN A 278 -14.16 0.64 25.79
N ILE A 279 -14.89 0.88 24.70
CA ILE A 279 -14.36 0.78 23.33
C ILE A 279 -13.32 1.88 23.12
N GLU A 280 -13.64 3.12 23.49
CA GLU A 280 -12.76 4.28 23.36
C GLU A 280 -11.43 4.07 24.09
N LYS A 281 -11.47 3.63 25.36
CA LYS A 281 -10.26 3.31 26.14
C LYS A 281 -9.41 2.21 25.49
N LYS A 282 -10.04 1.20 24.87
CA LYS A 282 -9.31 0.13 24.15
C LYS A 282 -8.63 0.66 22.89
N ILE A 283 -9.28 1.54 22.14
CA ILE A 283 -8.68 2.18 20.97
C ILE A 283 -7.43 2.98 21.39
N ILE A 284 -7.53 3.83 22.41
CA ILE A 284 -6.38 4.58 22.93
C ILE A 284 -5.26 3.65 23.38
N PHE A 285 -5.59 2.57 24.11
CA PHE A 285 -4.62 1.58 24.56
C PHE A 285 -3.88 0.92 23.39
N ASP A 286 -4.60 0.49 22.35
CA ASP A 286 -3.99 -0.16 21.18
C ASP A 286 -3.15 0.83 20.34
N CYS A 287 -3.59 2.09 20.19
CA CYS A 287 -2.75 3.14 19.59
C CYS A 287 -1.43 3.32 20.36
N LYS A 288 -1.47 3.44 21.70
CA LYS A 288 -0.27 3.57 22.54
C LYS A 288 0.66 2.36 22.44
N LYS A 289 0.08 1.16 22.40
CA LYS A 289 0.83 -0.09 22.21
C LYS A 289 1.52 -0.14 20.85
N SER A 290 0.91 0.41 19.81
CA SER A 290 1.48 0.48 18.47
C SER A 290 2.70 1.41 18.38
N ILE A 291 2.68 2.55 19.10
CA ILE A 291 3.83 3.45 19.20
C ILE A 291 5.05 2.74 19.80
N GLN A 292 4.84 1.97 20.86
CA GLN A 292 5.91 1.25 21.58
C GLN A 292 6.65 0.21 20.73
N LYS A 293 6.07 -0.21 19.59
CA LYS A 293 6.69 -1.17 18.67
C LYS A 293 7.64 -0.52 17.64
N ASN A 294 7.92 0.79 17.74
CA ASN A 294 8.67 1.58 16.75
C ASN A 294 8.08 1.49 15.32
N SER A 295 6.76 1.30 15.21
CA SER A 295 6.06 1.23 13.93
C SER A 295 5.13 2.42 13.80
N VAL A 296 5.71 3.53 13.34
CA VAL A 296 5.08 4.85 13.21
C VAL A 296 3.70 4.81 12.54
N TYR A 297 3.50 3.91 11.57
CA TYR A 297 2.24 3.84 10.80
C TYR A 297 1.15 2.97 11.43
N GLU A 298 1.45 2.17 12.45
CA GLU A 298 0.43 1.28 13.01
C GLU A 298 -0.75 2.06 13.58
N VAL A 299 -0.51 3.26 14.11
CA VAL A 299 -1.57 4.17 14.56
C VAL A 299 -2.43 4.59 13.38
N SER A 300 -1.83 5.16 12.32
CA SER A 300 -2.56 5.54 11.11
C SER A 300 -3.38 4.39 10.50
N PHE A 301 -2.81 3.19 10.45
CA PHE A 301 -3.48 1.97 9.98
C PHE A 301 -4.66 1.55 10.86
N LEU A 302 -4.52 1.64 12.18
CA LEU A 302 -5.61 1.35 13.10
C LEU A 302 -6.76 2.35 12.93
N LEU A 303 -6.44 3.61 12.62
CA LEU A 303 -7.40 4.70 12.57
C LEU A 303 -8.15 4.83 11.24
N GLU A 304 -7.71 4.14 10.20
CA GLU A 304 -8.20 4.24 8.83
C GLU A 304 -9.73 4.06 8.71
N GLU A 305 -10.35 3.19 9.53
CA GLU A 305 -11.81 3.04 9.58
C GLU A 305 -12.45 3.65 10.83
N ILE A 306 -11.66 3.92 11.87
CA ILE A 306 -12.16 4.51 13.12
C ILE A 306 -12.53 5.97 12.87
N ILE A 307 -11.65 6.75 12.22
CA ILE A 307 -11.90 8.16 11.92
C ILE A 307 -13.20 8.35 11.11
N PRO A 308 -13.39 7.69 9.96
CA PRO A 308 -14.65 7.76 9.21
C PRO A 308 -15.87 7.43 10.07
N SER A 309 -15.77 6.41 10.92
CA SER A 309 -16.88 5.97 11.78
C SER A 309 -17.24 7.02 12.83
N LEU A 310 -16.24 7.66 13.46
CA LEU A 310 -16.44 8.73 14.43
C LEU A 310 -17.04 9.98 13.77
N VAL A 311 -16.56 10.35 12.58
CA VAL A 311 -17.13 11.46 11.78
C VAL A 311 -18.57 11.16 11.41
N PHE A 312 -18.87 9.94 10.95
CA PHE A 312 -20.22 9.53 10.58
C PHE A 312 -21.19 9.60 11.78
N LYS A 313 -20.79 9.06 12.93
CA LYS A 313 -21.58 9.04 14.17
C LYS A 313 -21.57 10.38 14.92
N LYS A 314 -20.80 11.36 14.46
CA LYS A 314 -20.59 12.68 15.12
C LYS A 314 -20.05 12.56 16.55
N TYR A 315 -19.19 11.57 16.80
CA TYR A 315 -18.56 11.34 18.11
C TYR A 315 -17.33 12.24 18.30
N PHE A 316 -17.54 13.55 18.19
CA PHE A 316 -16.46 14.53 18.06
C PHE A 316 -15.64 14.75 19.33
N THR A 317 -16.19 14.53 20.52
CA THR A 317 -15.41 14.63 21.77
C THR A 317 -14.28 13.59 21.80
N PHE A 318 -14.58 12.33 21.46
CA PHE A 318 -13.56 11.29 21.41
C PHE A 318 -12.63 11.46 20.20
N LEU A 319 -13.16 11.95 19.07
CA LEU A 319 -12.30 12.28 17.93
C LEU A 319 -11.28 13.37 18.28
N ASP A 320 -11.66 14.41 19.02
CA ASP A 320 -10.74 15.47 19.46
C ASP A 320 -9.66 14.93 20.40
N GLU A 321 -10.03 14.08 21.36
CA GLU A 321 -9.09 13.38 22.25
C GLU A 321 -8.07 12.57 21.44
N LEU A 322 -8.55 11.78 20.48
CA LEU A 322 -7.73 10.90 19.66
C LEU A 322 -6.78 11.67 18.72
N ILE A 323 -7.25 12.75 18.10
CA ILE A 323 -6.41 13.60 17.24
C ILE A 323 -5.35 14.35 18.05
N ASN A 324 -5.69 14.83 19.25
CA ASN A 324 -4.74 15.55 20.11
C ASN A 324 -3.66 14.62 20.68
N GLU A 325 -4.02 13.41 21.07
CA GLU A 325 -3.08 12.43 21.66
C GLU A 325 -2.09 11.89 20.63
N PHE A 326 -2.50 11.73 19.37
CA PHE A 326 -1.72 11.07 18.31
C PHE A 326 -1.44 11.95 17.10
N TYR A 327 -1.38 13.27 17.30
CA TYR A 327 -1.27 14.26 16.22
C TYR A 327 -0.07 14.02 15.30
N GLU A 328 1.09 13.64 15.87
CA GLU A 328 2.31 13.43 15.11
C GLU A 328 2.21 12.18 14.24
N GLU A 329 1.74 11.06 14.80
CA GLU A 329 1.65 9.76 14.14
C GLU A 329 0.62 9.73 13.00
N ILE A 330 -0.44 10.53 13.09
CA ILE A 330 -1.48 10.60 12.05
C ILE A 330 -1.16 11.58 10.92
N LEU A 331 -0.20 12.48 11.13
CA LEU A 331 0.21 13.47 10.13
C LEU A 331 1.55 13.15 9.46
N GLU A 332 2.29 12.14 9.93
CA GLU A 332 3.55 11.76 9.32
C GLU A 332 3.38 11.21 7.88
N MET A 333 4.18 11.74 6.92
CA MET A 333 4.03 11.50 5.48
C MET A 333 5.32 11.09 4.78
N ASP A 334 5.91 9.96 5.12
CA ASP A 334 7.12 9.45 4.47
C ASP A 334 6.87 8.24 3.53
N ARG A 335 5.61 7.82 3.34
CA ARG A 335 5.21 6.77 2.37
C ARG A 335 4.07 7.21 1.46
N TRP A 336 4.07 6.70 0.21
CA TRP A 336 2.98 6.95 -0.74
C TRP A 336 1.61 6.50 -0.19
N SER A 337 1.57 5.34 0.48
CA SER A 337 0.33 4.75 1.02
C SER A 337 -0.18 5.44 2.29
N SER A 338 0.47 6.52 2.78
CA SER A 338 -0.06 7.28 3.92
C SER A 338 -1.06 8.36 3.49
N LYS A 339 -1.24 8.57 2.17
CA LYS A 339 -2.09 9.64 1.65
C LYS A 339 -3.57 9.47 2.02
N THR A 340 -4.08 8.24 2.09
CA THR A 340 -5.45 7.99 2.56
C THR A 340 -5.62 8.30 4.03
N GLY A 341 -4.72 7.83 4.90
CA GLY A 341 -4.73 8.17 6.32
C GLY A 341 -4.68 9.67 6.56
N HIS A 342 -3.77 10.37 5.85
CA HIS A 342 -3.65 11.82 5.93
C HIS A 342 -4.93 12.56 5.48
N ALA A 343 -5.55 12.13 4.37
CA ALA A 343 -6.81 12.68 3.91
C ALA A 343 -7.92 12.54 4.97
N LEU A 344 -8.00 11.37 5.62
CA LEU A 344 -8.96 11.12 6.70
C LEU A 344 -8.68 12.00 7.93
N SER A 345 -7.41 12.17 8.32
CA SER A 345 -7.01 13.06 9.42
C SER A 345 -7.40 14.52 9.16
N LEU A 346 -7.17 15.02 7.95
CA LEU A 346 -7.57 16.37 7.56
C LEU A 346 -9.10 16.56 7.55
N ILE A 347 -9.85 15.57 7.06
CA ILE A 347 -11.32 15.56 7.13
C ILE A 347 -11.80 15.57 8.60
N ALA A 348 -11.16 14.79 9.48
CA ALA A 348 -11.45 14.79 10.91
C ALA A 348 -11.22 16.17 11.52
N MET A 349 -10.06 16.78 11.29
CA MET A 349 -9.72 18.11 11.79
C MET A 349 -10.65 19.19 11.22
N ALA A 350 -11.11 19.05 9.97
CA ALA A 350 -12.11 19.96 9.40
C ALA A 350 -13.44 19.87 10.18
N ASN A 351 -13.93 18.65 10.45
CA ASN A 351 -15.15 18.45 11.25
C ASN A 351 -15.01 18.97 12.68
N LEU A 352 -13.87 18.75 13.34
CA LEU A 352 -13.60 19.31 14.67
C LEU A 352 -13.64 20.84 14.66
N ASN A 353 -13.06 21.49 13.65
CA ASN A 353 -13.15 22.94 13.51
C ASN A 353 -14.58 23.43 13.26
N ILE A 354 -15.44 22.67 12.56
CA ILE A 354 -16.87 22.99 12.44
C ILE A 354 -17.52 23.01 13.83
N THR A 355 -17.25 22.01 14.69
CA THR A 355 -17.82 21.96 16.06
C THR A 355 -17.37 23.13 16.94
N LYS A 356 -16.16 23.66 16.68
CA LYS A 356 -15.59 24.83 17.36
C LYS A 356 -16.02 26.16 16.70
N ASN A 357 -16.96 26.13 15.76
CA ASN A 357 -17.43 27.26 14.95
C ASN A 357 -16.32 28.00 14.19
N ASN A 358 -15.20 27.32 13.88
CA ASN A 358 -14.07 27.87 13.14
C ASN A 358 -14.13 27.44 11.67
N LEU A 359 -15.09 27.99 10.92
CA LEU A 359 -15.35 27.62 9.53
C LEU A 359 -14.21 27.98 8.56
N THR A 360 -13.35 28.93 8.92
CA THR A 360 -12.15 29.28 8.15
C THR A 360 -11.14 28.15 8.24
N MET A 361 -10.78 27.71 9.45
CA MET A 361 -9.85 26.59 9.62
C MET A 361 -10.43 25.27 9.11
N ALA A 362 -11.74 25.06 9.25
CA ALA A 362 -12.40 23.89 8.68
C ALA A 362 -12.20 23.81 7.15
N GLN A 363 -12.35 24.94 6.46
CA GLN A 363 -12.13 25.02 5.01
C GLN A 363 -10.66 24.84 4.65
N ILE A 364 -9.73 25.44 5.40
CA ILE A 364 -8.29 25.29 5.15
C ILE A 364 -7.90 23.81 5.25
N ASN A 365 -8.28 23.13 6.33
CA ASN A 365 -7.97 21.71 6.51
C ASN A 365 -8.57 20.85 5.38
N LEU A 366 -9.82 21.13 4.99
CA LEU A 366 -10.45 20.38 3.90
C LEU A 366 -9.78 20.65 2.55
N ASN A 367 -9.34 21.87 2.27
CA ASN A 367 -8.65 22.22 1.02
C ASN A 367 -7.26 21.58 0.90
N LEU A 368 -6.65 21.16 2.02
CA LEU A 368 -5.38 20.43 2.02
C LEU A 368 -5.53 18.95 1.62
N VAL A 369 -6.76 18.44 1.52
CA VAL A 369 -7.01 17.05 1.13
C VAL A 369 -6.76 16.85 -0.37
N GLU A 370 -5.73 16.09 -0.70
CA GLU A 370 -5.37 15.69 -2.07
C GLU A 370 -6.14 14.42 -2.48
N LEU A 371 -7.43 14.53 -2.82
CA LEU A 371 -8.29 13.38 -3.16
C LEU A 371 -7.75 12.52 -4.31
N GLU A 372 -7.04 13.12 -5.26
CA GLU A 372 -6.42 12.45 -6.39
C GLU A 372 -5.22 11.56 -6.00
N LYS A 373 -4.71 11.70 -4.77
CA LYS A 373 -3.62 10.88 -4.22
C LYS A 373 -4.10 9.81 -3.25
N VAL A 374 -5.39 9.77 -2.91
CA VAL A 374 -6.02 8.68 -2.14
C VAL A 374 -5.95 7.40 -2.97
N GLU A 375 -5.66 6.25 -2.35
CA GLU A 375 -5.55 4.99 -3.10
C GLU A 375 -6.86 4.67 -3.82
N LEU A 376 -6.75 4.10 -5.02
CA LEU A 376 -7.91 3.87 -5.91
C LEU A 376 -9.02 3.04 -5.26
N SER A 377 -8.67 2.09 -4.38
CA SER A 377 -9.63 1.27 -3.64
C SER A 377 -10.48 2.07 -2.63
N TYR A 378 -9.96 3.20 -2.15
CA TYR A 378 -10.58 4.05 -1.13
C TYR A 378 -11.09 5.39 -1.66
N SER A 379 -10.70 5.79 -2.88
CA SER A 379 -10.97 7.12 -3.43
C SER A 379 -12.44 7.54 -3.34
N ASP A 380 -13.38 6.71 -3.79
CA ASP A 380 -14.81 7.03 -3.70
C ASP A 380 -15.31 7.06 -2.24
N TYR A 381 -14.78 6.20 -1.37
CA TYR A 381 -15.16 6.12 0.03
C TYR A 381 -14.72 7.36 0.81
N VAL A 382 -13.45 7.75 0.70
CA VAL A 382 -12.93 8.98 1.33
C VAL A 382 -13.62 10.21 0.76
N SER A 383 -13.91 10.22 -0.55
CA SER A 383 -14.65 11.31 -1.20
C SER A 383 -16.04 11.52 -0.60
N LEU A 384 -16.75 10.47 -0.14
CA LEU A 384 -18.03 10.64 0.55
C LEU A 384 -17.89 11.55 1.77
N PHE A 385 -16.90 11.28 2.63
CA PHE A 385 -16.67 12.04 3.85
C PHE A 385 -16.17 13.46 3.55
N TYR A 386 -15.32 13.62 2.54
CA TYR A 386 -14.90 14.92 2.05
C TYR A 386 -16.09 15.78 1.63
N TYR A 387 -16.94 15.29 0.72
CA TYR A 387 -18.06 16.07 0.19
C TYR A 387 -19.21 16.23 1.18
N GLN A 388 -19.38 15.30 2.12
CA GLN A 388 -20.24 15.52 3.29
C GLN A 388 -19.78 16.72 4.11
N THR A 389 -18.48 16.79 4.39
CA THR A 389 -17.89 17.86 5.20
C THR A 389 -17.96 19.21 4.45
N LEU A 390 -17.65 19.21 3.15
CA LEU A 390 -17.75 20.41 2.31
C LEU A 390 -19.19 20.93 2.23
N LEU A 391 -20.18 20.03 2.11
CA LEU A 391 -21.58 20.40 2.09
C LEU A 391 -21.99 21.09 3.39
N GLN A 392 -21.54 20.59 4.54
CA GLN A 392 -21.79 21.21 5.84
C GLN A 392 -21.14 22.59 5.96
N ILE A 393 -19.87 22.75 5.55
CA ILE A 393 -19.16 24.04 5.59
C ILE A 393 -19.87 25.08 4.71
N THR A 394 -20.19 24.71 3.47
CA THR A 394 -20.85 25.61 2.51
C THR A 394 -22.26 26.00 2.96
N TYR A 395 -22.99 25.08 3.61
CA TYR A 395 -24.27 25.38 4.24
C TYR A 395 -24.14 26.43 5.35
N LEU A 396 -23.21 26.21 6.29
CA LEU A 396 -22.99 27.11 7.43
C LEU A 396 -22.46 28.49 7.01
N LYS A 397 -21.74 28.57 5.88
CA LYS A 397 -21.29 29.83 5.27
C LYS A 397 -22.32 30.50 4.35
N ASN A 398 -23.47 29.87 4.12
CA ASN A 398 -24.46 30.30 3.13
C ASN A 398 -23.89 30.46 1.70
N ALA A 399 -22.93 29.61 1.32
CA ALA A 399 -22.28 29.62 0.01
C ALA A 399 -23.08 28.80 -1.01
N LYS A 400 -24.16 29.39 -1.54
CA LYS A 400 -25.19 28.67 -2.34
C LYS A 400 -24.61 27.90 -3.53
N ASP A 401 -23.77 28.51 -4.36
CA ASP A 401 -23.25 27.86 -5.57
C ASP A 401 -22.34 26.66 -5.26
N GLU A 402 -21.46 26.79 -4.28
CA GLU A 402 -20.59 25.71 -3.83
C GLU A 402 -21.37 24.58 -3.14
N ASN A 403 -22.41 24.93 -2.37
CA ASN A 403 -23.30 23.96 -1.74
C ASN A 403 -24.02 23.10 -2.79
N ILE A 404 -24.57 23.73 -3.84
CA ILE A 404 -25.24 23.01 -4.95
C ILE A 404 -24.26 22.07 -5.67
N LYS A 405 -23.04 22.53 -5.98
CA LYS A 405 -22.01 21.69 -6.62
C LYS A 405 -21.66 20.49 -5.74
N SER A 406 -21.39 20.73 -4.45
CA SER A 406 -21.03 19.68 -3.47
C SER A 406 -22.14 18.65 -3.32
N LYS A 407 -23.40 19.10 -3.29
CA LYS A 407 -24.60 18.24 -3.23
C LYS A 407 -24.69 17.30 -4.43
N ILE A 408 -24.47 17.81 -5.65
CA ILE A 408 -24.51 17.00 -6.87
C ILE A 408 -23.45 15.89 -6.83
N ILE A 409 -22.23 16.25 -6.43
CA ILE A 409 -21.12 15.29 -6.35
C ILE A 409 -21.42 14.23 -5.29
N LEU A 410 -21.83 14.63 -4.08
CA LEU A 410 -22.17 13.71 -3.00
C LEU A 410 -23.32 12.78 -3.40
N LYS A 411 -24.36 13.29 -4.05
CA LYS A 411 -25.49 12.47 -4.56
C LYS A 411 -25.01 11.42 -5.57
N ASN A 412 -24.08 11.77 -6.45
CA ASN A 412 -23.50 10.83 -7.42
C ASN A 412 -22.68 9.73 -6.73
N LEU A 413 -21.87 10.10 -5.73
CA LEU A 413 -21.10 9.13 -4.93
C LEU A 413 -22.02 8.18 -4.16
N ILE A 414 -23.07 8.69 -3.52
CA ILE A 414 -24.09 7.88 -2.82
C ILE A 414 -24.73 6.87 -3.78
N LYS A 415 -25.10 7.30 -4.99
CA LYS A 415 -25.67 6.42 -6.02
C LYS A 415 -24.67 5.35 -6.48
N LYS A 416 -23.41 5.72 -6.67
CA LYS A 416 -22.33 4.82 -7.12
C LYS A 416 -22.04 3.75 -6.07
N LEU A 417 -21.88 4.13 -4.80
CA LEU A 417 -21.54 3.24 -3.69
C LEU A 417 -22.75 2.48 -3.13
N LYS A 418 -23.96 2.99 -3.36
CA LYS A 418 -25.22 2.57 -2.73
C LYS A 418 -25.24 2.77 -1.22
N PHE A 419 -24.52 3.77 -0.72
CA PHE A 419 -24.42 4.09 0.71
C PHE A 419 -25.51 5.10 1.10
N THR A 420 -26.77 4.65 1.12
CA THR A 420 -27.93 5.52 1.26
C THR A 420 -28.05 6.26 2.59
N LYS A 421 -27.34 5.84 3.65
CA LYS A 421 -27.37 6.58 4.93
C LYS A 421 -26.81 7.99 4.83
N PHE A 422 -25.93 8.26 3.88
CA PHE A 422 -25.42 9.61 3.60
C PHE A 422 -26.48 10.54 2.99
N ASN A 423 -27.66 10.04 2.61
CA ASN A 423 -28.76 10.91 2.17
C ASN A 423 -29.24 11.85 3.27
N GLN A 424 -29.09 11.49 4.55
CA GLN A 424 -29.47 12.37 5.66
C GLN A 424 -28.69 13.69 5.61
N THR A 425 -27.39 13.62 5.32
CA THR A 425 -26.54 14.81 5.13
C THR A 425 -27.05 15.71 4.00
N LEU A 426 -27.57 15.14 2.90
CA LEU A 426 -28.16 15.93 1.82
C LEU A 426 -29.42 16.68 2.29
N ILE A 427 -30.20 16.08 3.19
CA ILE A 427 -31.41 16.71 3.74
C ILE A 427 -31.02 17.84 4.69
N ASP A 428 -30.07 17.58 5.59
CA ASP A 428 -29.69 18.49 6.67
C ASP A 428 -28.94 19.75 6.19
N PHE A 429 -28.17 19.65 5.10
CA PHE A 429 -27.20 20.68 4.72
C PHE A 429 -27.33 21.18 3.27
N THR A 430 -28.50 21.03 2.66
CA THR A 430 -28.80 21.64 1.35
C THR A 430 -29.38 23.04 1.52
N ILE A 431 -28.87 24.00 0.74
CA ILE A 431 -29.52 25.30 0.52
C ILE A 431 -30.50 25.16 -0.66
N TYR A 432 -31.76 25.56 -0.48
CA TYR A 432 -32.79 25.58 -1.52
C TYR A 432 -32.84 26.94 -2.25
#